data_AF-A0A849ZUS1-F1
#
_entry.id   AF-A0A849ZUS1-F1
#
_cell.length_a   1.000
_cell.length_b   1.000
_cell.length_c   1.000
_cell.angle_alpha   90.00
_cell.angle_beta   90.00
_cell.angle_gamma   90.00
#
_symmetry.space_group_name_H-M   'P 1'
#
loop_
_entity.id
_entity.type
_entity.pdbx_description
1 polymer ?
#
loop_
_entity_poly.entity_id
_entity_poly.type
_entity_poly.pdbx_seq_one_letter_code
_entity_poly.pdbx_strand_id
1 'polypeptide(L)'
;MIATFGETPNANALAAFLHAAAGGHPLRTTELLRHLVGRGVLKYADGRWSIPERLSDEGLPRGLVEALDARIASLDPVARRLGQALAVLGGDVQLATAMALADDDETEADDRERAVFAALDTLEYEEILASSAGTYRFRHDGLREALLRSLDPSRRRALHLRAAEVLLGDPSADRE
;
A
#
# COMPACT_ATOMS: atom_id res chain seq x y z
N MET A 1 -36.42 -15.24 7.45
CA MET A 1 -35.69 -13.98 7.27
C MET A 1 -34.62 -14.25 6.22
N ILE A 2 -34.91 -13.93 4.96
CA ILE A 2 -34.02 -14.24 3.83
C ILE A 2 -32.89 -13.21 3.88
N ALA A 3 -31.67 -13.66 4.10
CA ALA A 3 -30.50 -12.80 4.12
C ALA A 3 -30.32 -12.16 2.73
N THR A 4 -30.40 -10.84 2.67
CA THR A 4 -30.25 -10.01 1.46
C THR A 4 -28.86 -10.14 0.83
N PHE A 5 -27.90 -10.69 1.57
CA PHE A 5 -26.58 -11.11 1.11
C PHE A 5 -26.59 -12.63 1.13
N GLY A 6 -26.45 -13.28 -0.04
CA GLY A 6 -26.55 -14.74 -0.15
C GLY A 6 -25.73 -15.48 0.91
N GLU A 7 -26.20 -16.66 1.33
CA GLU A 7 -25.50 -17.47 2.33
C GLU A 7 -24.04 -17.68 1.91
N THR A 8 -23.13 -17.16 2.74
CA THR A 8 -21.70 -17.39 2.60
C THR A 8 -21.31 -18.42 3.64
N PRO A 9 -21.05 -19.67 3.24
CA PRO A 9 -20.59 -20.70 4.17
C PRO A 9 -19.36 -20.22 4.94
N ASN A 10 -19.28 -20.61 6.22
CA ASN A 10 -18.14 -20.31 7.11
C ASN A 10 -17.93 -18.82 7.47
N ALA A 11 -18.85 -17.90 7.12
CA ALA A 11 -18.72 -16.48 7.47
C ALA A 11 -18.58 -16.23 8.98
N ASN A 12 -19.33 -16.95 9.82
CA ASN A 12 -19.23 -16.84 11.28
C ASN A 12 -17.87 -17.33 11.81
N ALA A 13 -17.33 -18.41 11.23
CA ALA A 13 -16.01 -18.93 11.58
C ALA A 13 -14.91 -17.92 11.20
N LEU A 14 -15.02 -17.29 10.02
CA LEU A 14 -14.14 -16.21 9.60
C LEU A 14 -14.22 -15.01 10.55
N ALA A 15 -15.42 -14.58 10.93
CA ALA A 15 -15.59 -13.46 11.86
C ALA A 15 -14.95 -13.72 13.23
N ALA A 16 -15.16 -14.92 13.80
CA ALA A 16 -14.54 -15.32 15.06
C ALA A 16 -13.01 -15.39 14.95
N PHE A 17 -12.49 -15.95 13.85
CA PHE A 17 -11.06 -16.02 13.57
C PHE A 17 -10.44 -14.63 13.45
N LEU A 18 -11.02 -13.74 12.64
CA LEU A 18 -10.55 -12.37 12.48
C LEU A 18 -10.61 -11.60 13.80
N HIS A 19 -11.66 -11.77 14.60
CA HIS A 19 -11.77 -11.12 15.89
C HIS A 19 -10.64 -11.55 16.85
N ALA A 20 -10.38 -12.86 16.94
CA ALA A 20 -9.31 -13.42 17.76
C ALA A 20 -7.92 -12.95 17.28
N ALA A 21 -7.67 -13.01 15.97
CA ALA A 21 -6.39 -12.62 15.38
C ALA A 21 -6.15 -11.10 15.41
N ALA A 22 -7.20 -10.28 15.25
CA ALA A 22 -7.09 -8.82 15.25
C ALA A 22 -7.13 -8.19 16.66
N GLY A 23 -7.56 -8.94 17.68
CA GLY A 23 -7.78 -8.40 19.03
C GLY A 23 -8.85 -7.31 19.07
N GLY A 24 -9.84 -7.36 18.17
CA GLY A 24 -10.91 -6.36 18.06
C GLY A 24 -10.54 -5.02 17.41
N HIS A 25 -9.30 -4.84 16.94
CA HIS A 25 -8.88 -3.58 16.30
C HIS A 25 -9.34 -3.49 14.83
N PRO A 26 -10.20 -2.51 14.46
CA PRO A 26 -10.79 -2.45 13.12
C PRO A 26 -9.77 -2.42 11.99
N LEU A 27 -8.72 -1.59 12.11
CA LEU A 27 -7.67 -1.50 11.10
C LEU A 27 -6.95 -2.84 10.92
N ARG A 28 -6.63 -3.53 12.02
CA ARG A 28 -5.97 -4.84 11.96
C ARG A 28 -6.88 -5.90 11.33
N THR A 29 -8.18 -5.87 11.60
CA THR A 29 -9.16 -6.74 10.95
C THR A 29 -9.14 -6.54 9.44
N THR A 30 -9.14 -5.29 8.96
CA THR A 30 -9.09 -4.97 7.53
C THR A 30 -7.78 -5.44 6.89
N GLU A 31 -6.63 -5.24 7.54
CA GLU A 31 -5.34 -5.68 6.99
C GLU A 31 -5.22 -7.21 6.97
N LEU A 32 -5.72 -7.92 7.98
CA LEU A 32 -5.77 -9.38 7.97
C LEU A 32 -6.68 -9.92 6.87
N LEU A 33 -7.85 -9.30 6.68
CA LEU A 33 -8.75 -9.67 5.59
C LEU A 33 -8.06 -9.48 4.23
N ARG A 34 -7.42 -8.33 4.00
CA ARG A 34 -6.67 -8.04 2.78
C ARG A 34 -5.53 -9.05 2.57
N HIS A 35 -4.78 -9.37 3.62
CA HIS A 35 -3.71 -10.36 3.57
C HIS A 35 -4.22 -11.74 3.14
N LEU A 36 -5.34 -12.19 3.72
CA LEU A 36 -5.95 -13.47 3.37
C LEU A 36 -6.48 -13.50 1.92
N VAL A 37 -7.03 -12.39 1.43
CA VAL A 37 -7.46 -12.26 0.02
C VAL A 37 -6.26 -12.24 -0.92
N GLY A 38 -5.22 -11.45 -0.61
CA GLY A 38 -4.00 -11.35 -1.43
C GLY A 38 -3.24 -12.67 -1.53
N ARG A 39 -3.26 -13.49 -0.48
CA ARG A 39 -2.73 -14.87 -0.50
C ARG A 39 -3.65 -15.89 -1.17
N GLY A 40 -4.85 -15.50 -1.56
CA GLY A 40 -5.86 -16.40 -2.12
C GLY A 40 -6.44 -17.40 -1.14
N VAL A 41 -6.32 -17.18 0.17
CA VAL A 41 -7.00 -17.99 1.20
C VAL A 41 -8.51 -17.71 1.15
N LEU A 42 -8.86 -16.43 1.06
CA LEU A 42 -10.21 -15.98 0.75
C LEU A 42 -10.26 -15.62 -0.73
N LYS A 43 -11.27 -16.14 -1.44
CA LYS A 43 -11.43 -15.87 -2.87
C LYS A 43 -12.84 -15.38 -3.14
N TYR A 44 -12.97 -14.40 -4.02
CA TYR A 44 -14.27 -13.97 -4.52
C TYR A 44 -14.36 -14.33 -6.01
N ALA A 45 -15.33 -15.18 -6.37
CA ALA A 45 -15.57 -15.63 -7.73
C ALA A 45 -17.07 -15.88 -7.92
N ASP A 46 -17.59 -15.60 -9.12
CA ASP A 46 -19.00 -15.86 -9.49
C ASP A 46 -20.02 -15.30 -8.49
N GLY A 47 -19.73 -14.13 -7.93
CA GLY A 47 -20.59 -13.46 -6.95
C GLY A 47 -20.59 -14.09 -5.56
N ARG A 48 -19.65 -15.00 -5.26
CA ARG A 48 -19.58 -15.74 -4.00
C ARG A 48 -18.19 -15.70 -3.40
N TRP A 49 -18.16 -15.60 -2.07
CA TRP A 49 -16.93 -15.80 -1.30
C TRP A 49 -16.70 -17.28 -1.04
N SER A 50 -15.51 -17.76 -1.37
CA SER A 50 -14.99 -19.06 -0.96
C SER A 50 -14.16 -18.87 0.31
N ILE A 51 -14.70 -19.36 1.42
CA ILE A 51 -14.06 -19.35 2.74
C ILE A 51 -13.74 -20.81 3.13
N PRO A 52 -12.48 -21.16 3.42
CA PRO A 52 -12.13 -22.53 3.79
C PRO A 52 -12.79 -22.94 5.12
N GLU A 53 -13.05 -24.23 5.28
CA GLU A 53 -13.66 -24.80 6.49
C GLU A 53 -12.75 -24.65 7.72
N ARG A 54 -11.43 -24.64 7.51
CA ARG A 54 -10.43 -24.42 8.57
C ARG A 54 -9.53 -23.26 8.18
N LEU A 55 -9.49 -22.26 9.06
CA LEU A 55 -8.55 -21.16 9.01
C LEU A 55 -7.38 -21.48 9.94
N SER A 56 -6.16 -21.22 9.48
CA SER A 56 -4.93 -21.35 10.25
C SER A 56 -4.35 -19.97 10.51
N ASP A 57 -3.78 -19.76 11.69
CA ASP A 57 -3.00 -18.57 12.03
C ASP A 57 -1.55 -18.64 11.48
N GLU A 58 -1.18 -19.76 10.87
CA GLU A 58 0.15 -19.98 10.31
C GLU A 58 0.46 -18.99 9.17
N GLY A 59 1.53 -18.23 9.35
CA GLY A 59 1.96 -17.20 8.40
C GLY A 59 1.07 -15.96 8.39
N LEU A 60 0.19 -15.79 9.39
CA LEU A 60 -0.50 -14.52 9.59
C LEU A 60 0.39 -13.48 10.27
N PRO A 61 0.26 -12.20 9.88
CA PRO A 61 0.83 -11.11 10.64
C PRO A 61 0.36 -11.10 12.10
N ARG A 62 1.31 -11.07 13.04
CA ARG A 62 1.06 -11.08 14.49
C ARG A 62 0.73 -9.71 15.06
N GLY A 63 0.71 -8.67 14.23
CA GLY A 63 0.36 -7.30 14.62
C GLY A 63 0.13 -6.40 13.41
N LEU A 64 -0.30 -5.17 13.67
CA LEU A 64 -0.56 -4.18 12.63
C LEU A 64 0.71 -3.85 11.82
N VAL A 65 1.85 -3.70 12.49
CA VAL A 65 3.13 -3.40 11.83
C VAL A 65 3.49 -4.46 10.81
N GLU A 66 3.47 -5.74 11.20
CA GLU A 66 3.75 -6.86 10.31
C GLU A 66 2.72 -6.97 9.18
N ALA A 67 1.46 -6.61 9.43
CA ALA A 67 0.41 -6.66 8.41
C ALA A 67 0.65 -5.58 7.33
N LEU A 68 1.03 -4.37 7.75
CA LEU A 68 1.40 -3.29 6.85
C LEU A 68 2.68 -3.61 6.09
N ASP A 69 3.69 -4.19 6.75
CA ASP A 69 4.94 -4.60 6.11
C ASP A 69 4.68 -5.69 5.05
N ALA A 70 3.81 -6.66 5.34
CA ALA A 70 3.39 -7.68 4.39
C ALA A 70 2.63 -7.10 3.19
N ARG A 71 1.76 -6.10 3.44
CA ARG A 71 1.03 -5.38 2.38
C ARG A 71 1.99 -4.62 1.46
N ILE A 72 2.96 -3.91 2.01
CA ILE A 72 3.99 -3.23 1.20
C ILE A 72 4.83 -4.24 0.43
N ALA A 73 5.14 -5.40 1.02
CA ALA A 73 5.91 -6.44 0.37
C ALA A 73 5.20 -7.09 -0.82
N SER A 74 3.86 -7.12 -0.82
CA SER A 74 3.06 -7.68 -1.93
C SER A 74 2.77 -6.70 -3.07
N LEU A 75 3.17 -5.42 -2.95
CA LEU A 75 2.98 -4.44 -4.01
C LEU A 75 3.82 -4.78 -5.25
N ASP A 76 3.33 -4.36 -6.42
CA ASP A 76 4.12 -4.35 -7.65
C ASP A 76 5.48 -3.66 -7.40
N PRO A 77 6.61 -4.20 -7.91
CA PRO A 77 7.93 -3.64 -7.64
C PRO A 77 8.11 -2.18 -8.07
N VAL A 78 7.49 -1.75 -9.17
CA VAL A 78 7.56 -0.37 -9.66
C VAL A 78 6.76 0.54 -8.73
N ALA A 79 5.52 0.15 -8.42
CA ALA A 79 4.67 0.87 -7.47
C ALA A 79 5.33 1.00 -6.08
N ARG A 80 5.95 -0.07 -5.58
CA ARG A 80 6.68 -0.07 -4.30
C ARG A 80 7.88 0.89 -4.34
N ARG A 81 8.69 0.87 -5.41
CA ARG A 81 9.84 1.79 -5.55
C ARG A 81 9.39 3.25 -5.56
N LEU A 82 8.34 3.56 -6.31
CA LEU A 82 7.78 4.92 -6.31
C LEU A 82 7.25 5.30 -4.93
N GLY A 83 6.46 4.44 -4.28
CA GLY A 83 5.95 4.67 -2.93
C GLY A 83 7.06 4.92 -1.91
N GLN A 84 8.19 4.20 -2.00
CA GLN A 84 9.36 4.42 -1.16
C GLN A 84 10.01 5.79 -1.39
N ALA A 85 10.10 6.25 -2.65
CA ALA A 85 10.61 7.57 -3.00
C ALA A 85 9.70 8.69 -2.48
N LEU A 86 8.38 8.51 -2.55
CA LEU A 86 7.42 9.47 -1.98
C LEU A 86 7.45 9.47 -0.44
N ALA A 87 7.69 8.30 0.16
CA ALA A 87 7.69 8.16 1.62
C ALA A 87 8.79 8.99 2.29
N VAL A 88 9.92 9.27 1.62
CA VAL A 88 11.00 10.07 2.23
C VAL A 88 10.68 11.56 2.35
N LEU A 89 9.83 12.11 1.47
CA LEU A 89 9.39 13.51 1.53
C LEU A 89 8.49 13.74 2.75
N GLY A 90 7.49 12.86 2.94
CA GLY A 90 6.41 13.11 3.87
C GLY A 90 5.42 14.16 3.36
N GLY A 91 4.27 14.26 4.03
CA GLY A 91 3.22 15.21 3.63
C GLY A 91 2.59 14.91 2.28
N ASP A 92 2.06 15.97 1.67
CA ASP A 92 1.40 15.97 0.38
C ASP A 92 2.42 16.15 -0.75
N VAL A 93 2.33 15.33 -1.80
CA VAL A 93 3.28 15.30 -2.91
C VAL A 93 2.60 15.65 -4.22
N GLN A 94 3.08 16.69 -4.90
CA GLN A 94 2.58 17.06 -6.23
C GLN A 94 3.02 16.04 -7.29
N LEU A 95 2.21 15.87 -8.33
CA LEU A 95 2.54 14.98 -9.46
C LEU A 95 3.91 15.31 -10.06
N ALA A 96 4.24 16.60 -10.24
CA ALA A 96 5.54 17.02 -10.78
C ALA A 96 6.71 16.54 -9.91
N THR A 97 6.58 16.64 -8.59
CA THR A 97 7.58 16.14 -7.63
C THR A 97 7.68 14.61 -7.68
N ALA A 98 6.55 13.90 -7.79
CA ALA A 98 6.53 12.44 -7.94
C ALA A 98 7.26 11.99 -9.21
N MET A 99 7.06 12.69 -10.34
CA MET A 99 7.78 12.44 -11.60
C MET A 99 9.28 12.68 -11.46
N ALA A 100 9.68 13.75 -10.78
CA ALA A 100 11.09 14.09 -10.57
C ALA A 100 11.82 13.09 -9.64
N LEU A 101 11.09 12.49 -8.71
CA LEU A 101 11.59 11.49 -7.76
C LEU A 101 11.58 10.06 -8.30
N ALA A 102 10.82 9.77 -9.35
CA ALA A 102 10.85 8.47 -9.99
C ALA A 102 12.28 8.14 -10.42
N ASP A 103 12.78 7.01 -9.94
CA ASP A 103 14.15 6.58 -10.22
C ASP A 103 14.12 5.60 -11.39
N ASP A 104 14.71 6.01 -12.52
CA ASP A 104 15.18 5.13 -13.58
C ASP A 104 16.06 5.95 -14.52
N ASP A 105 17.37 5.76 -14.40
CA ASP A 105 18.38 6.30 -15.34
C ASP A 105 18.44 5.48 -16.64
N GLU A 106 17.78 4.32 -16.71
CA GLU A 106 17.87 3.37 -17.83
C GLU A 106 16.63 3.32 -18.76
N THR A 107 15.56 4.07 -18.43
CA THR A 107 14.29 4.03 -19.18
C THR A 107 14.13 5.29 -20.04
N GLU A 108 13.68 5.13 -21.30
CA GLU A 108 13.34 6.27 -22.16
C GLU A 108 12.27 7.17 -21.50
N ALA A 109 12.32 8.48 -21.75
CA ALA A 109 11.48 9.46 -21.04
C ALA A 109 9.97 9.16 -21.15
N ASP A 110 9.50 8.76 -22.34
CA ASP A 110 8.10 8.43 -22.58
C ASP A 110 7.66 7.16 -21.82
N ASP A 111 8.54 6.17 -21.69
CA ASP A 111 8.26 4.94 -20.96
C ASP A 111 8.29 5.16 -19.44
N ARG A 112 9.15 6.08 -18.99
CA ARG A 112 9.21 6.50 -17.58
C ARG A 112 7.92 7.19 -17.14
N GLU A 113 7.41 8.14 -17.90
CA GLU A 113 6.16 8.85 -17.55
C GLU A 113 5.00 7.86 -17.39
N ARG A 114 4.85 6.93 -18.36
CA ARG A 114 3.83 5.88 -18.30
C ARG A 114 4.01 4.98 -17.08
N ALA A 115 5.23 4.59 -16.75
CA ALA A 115 5.51 3.76 -15.58
C ALA A 115 5.15 4.48 -14.27
N VAL A 116 5.41 5.78 -14.16
CA VAL A 116 5.04 6.59 -12.99
C VAL A 116 3.53 6.67 -12.82
N PHE A 117 2.79 6.96 -13.90
CA PHE A 117 1.32 6.98 -13.82
C PHE A 117 0.75 5.62 -13.43
N ALA A 118 1.21 4.54 -14.06
CA ALA A 118 0.77 3.19 -13.71
C ALA A 118 1.09 2.82 -12.25
N ALA A 119 2.24 3.27 -11.73
CA ALA A 119 2.61 3.09 -10.34
C ALA A 119 1.73 3.90 -9.38
N LEU A 120 1.41 5.16 -9.71
CA LEU A 120 0.50 6.00 -8.92
C LEU A 120 -0.92 5.41 -8.90
N ASP A 121 -1.42 4.96 -10.04
CA ASP A 121 -2.71 4.28 -10.15
C ASP A 121 -2.74 3.01 -9.29
N THR A 122 -1.67 2.22 -9.33
CA THR A 122 -1.53 1.02 -8.48
C THR A 122 -1.53 1.39 -7.00
N LEU A 123 -0.78 2.41 -6.59
CA LEU A 123 -0.72 2.87 -5.20
C LEU A 123 -2.06 3.44 -4.71
N GLU A 124 -2.84 4.07 -5.59
CA GLU A 124 -4.19 4.55 -5.27
C GLU A 124 -5.19 3.39 -5.18
N TYR A 125 -5.16 2.47 -6.14
CA TYR A 125 -6.01 1.27 -6.17
C TYR A 125 -5.78 0.38 -4.94
N GLU A 126 -4.52 0.20 -4.54
CA GLU A 126 -4.15 -0.54 -3.35
C GLU A 126 -4.39 0.24 -2.05
N GLU A 127 -5.03 1.42 -2.12
CA GLU A 127 -5.35 2.31 -1.00
C GLU A 127 -4.12 2.68 -0.15
N ILE A 128 -2.95 2.79 -0.80
CA ILE A 128 -1.72 3.27 -0.18
C ILE A 128 -1.73 4.81 -0.18
N LEU A 129 -2.08 5.37 -1.33
CA LEU A 129 -2.21 6.80 -1.54
C LEU A 129 -3.69 7.20 -1.70
N ALA A 130 -3.95 8.46 -1.43
CA ALA A 130 -5.15 9.17 -1.85
C ALA A 130 -4.70 10.30 -2.77
N SER A 131 -5.38 10.47 -3.91
CA SER A 131 -5.17 11.60 -4.79
C SER A 131 -6.27 12.66 -4.59
N SER A 132 -5.89 13.93 -4.71
CA SER A 132 -6.81 15.07 -4.73
C SER A 132 -6.20 16.17 -5.57
N ALA A 133 -6.86 16.55 -6.68
CA ALA A 133 -6.43 17.65 -7.55
C ALA A 133 -4.94 17.57 -7.98
N GLY A 134 -4.44 16.37 -8.30
CA GLY A 134 -3.04 16.17 -8.73
C GLY A 134 -2.01 16.13 -7.59
N THR A 135 -2.47 16.17 -6.34
CA THR A 135 -1.66 15.96 -5.14
C THR A 135 -1.91 14.58 -4.56
N TYR A 136 -0.85 13.90 -4.13
CA TYR A 136 -0.88 12.57 -3.55
C TYR A 136 -0.48 12.62 -2.08
N ARG A 137 -1.23 11.91 -1.23
CA ARG A 137 -0.89 11.77 0.18
C ARG A 137 -1.04 10.34 0.64
N PHE A 138 -0.27 9.92 1.64
CA PHE A 138 -0.48 8.63 2.26
C PHE A 138 -1.85 8.59 2.95
N ARG A 139 -2.56 7.47 2.79
CA ARG A 139 -3.87 7.28 3.44
C ARG A 139 -3.75 7.32 4.95
N HIS A 140 -2.64 6.81 5.49
CA HIS A 140 -2.25 6.95 6.89
C HIS A 140 -0.74 6.76 7.09
N ASP A 141 -0.21 7.28 8.19
CA ASP A 141 1.23 7.28 8.50
C ASP A 141 1.83 5.87 8.57
N GLY A 142 1.08 4.90 9.07
CA GLY A 142 1.57 3.51 9.15
C GLY A 142 2.01 2.91 7.81
N LEU A 143 1.40 3.31 6.68
CA LEU A 143 1.81 2.85 5.35
C LEU A 143 3.11 3.50 4.90
N ARG A 144 3.24 4.80 5.15
CA ARG A 144 4.49 5.53 4.91
C ARG A 144 5.63 4.91 5.71
N GLU A 145 5.40 4.64 7.00
CA GLU A 145 6.39 3.99 7.85
C GLU A 145 6.75 2.58 7.38
N ALA A 146 5.77 1.80 6.91
CA ALA A 146 6.02 0.47 6.35
C ALA A 146 6.90 0.55 5.09
N LEU A 147 6.64 1.50 4.19
CA LEU A 147 7.50 1.77 3.03
C LEU A 147 8.92 2.16 3.46
N LEU A 148 9.06 3.03 4.46
CA LEU A 148 10.36 3.43 5.00
C LEU A 148 11.11 2.27 5.68
N ARG A 149 10.42 1.40 6.42
CA ARG A 149 11.01 0.19 7.02
C ARG A 149 11.46 -0.81 5.97
N SER A 150 10.79 -0.81 4.81
CA SER A 150 11.09 -1.71 3.70
C SER A 150 12.33 -1.31 2.89
N LEU A 151 12.92 -0.15 3.18
CA LEU A 151 14.15 0.36 2.56
C LEU A 151 15.38 -0.07 3.35
N ASP A 152 16.43 -0.47 2.65
CA ASP A 152 17.75 -0.56 3.28
C ASP A 152 18.30 0.84 3.61
N PRO A 153 19.21 0.95 4.60
CA PRO A 153 19.72 2.25 5.04
C PRO A 153 20.42 3.06 3.95
N SER A 154 21.09 2.41 2.99
CA SER A 154 21.85 3.07 1.93
C SER A 154 20.89 3.69 0.91
N ARG A 155 19.88 2.94 0.49
CA ARG A 155 18.84 3.41 -0.43
C ARG A 155 18.01 4.52 0.19
N ARG A 156 17.66 4.40 1.48
CA ARG A 156 16.95 5.46 2.20
C ARG A 156 17.74 6.77 2.19
N ARG A 157 19.06 6.72 2.40
CA ARG A 157 19.93 7.91 2.34
C ARG A 157 19.98 8.51 0.95
N ALA A 158 20.10 7.68 -0.09
CA ALA A 158 20.09 8.13 -1.48
C ALA A 158 18.78 8.82 -1.85
N LEU A 159 17.63 8.25 -1.45
CA LEU A 159 16.32 8.85 -1.68
C LEU A 159 16.14 10.17 -0.92
N HIS A 160 16.61 10.29 0.32
CA HIS A 160 16.59 11.57 1.04
C HIS A 160 17.44 12.64 0.34
N LEU A 161 18.61 12.28 -0.17
CA LEU A 161 19.45 13.22 -0.94
C LEU A 161 18.73 13.67 -2.22
N ARG A 162 18.18 12.71 -2.97
CA ARG A 162 17.43 13.01 -4.19
C ARG A 162 16.21 13.89 -3.93
N ALA A 163 15.48 13.61 -2.85
CA ALA A 163 14.36 14.43 -2.42
C ALA A 163 14.80 15.88 -2.12
N ALA A 164 15.93 16.06 -1.44
CA ALA A 164 16.47 17.39 -1.18
C ALA A 164 16.87 18.12 -2.47
N GLU A 165 17.51 17.44 -3.43
CA GLU A 165 17.86 18.00 -4.74
C GLU A 165 16.63 18.44 -5.52
N VAL A 166 15.57 17.62 -5.54
CA VAL A 166 14.31 17.93 -6.23
C VAL A 166 13.65 19.16 -5.60
N LEU A 167 13.57 19.21 -4.26
CA LEU A 167 12.95 20.34 -3.55
C LEU A 167 13.74 21.64 -3.75
N LEU A 168 15.08 21.59 -3.76
CA LEU A 168 15.92 22.77 -4.00
C LEU A 168 15.92 23.22 -5.47
N GLY A 169 15.67 22.29 -6.39
CA GLY A 169 15.52 22.58 -7.82
C GLY A 169 14.13 23.07 -8.21
N ASP A 170 13.14 22.97 -7.31
CA ASP A 170 11.76 23.38 -7.53
C ASP A 170 11.51 24.82 -7.02
N PRO A 171 11.35 25.82 -7.91
CA PRO A 171 11.10 27.21 -7.50
C PRO A 171 9.72 27.43 -6.85
N SER A 172 8.89 26.39 -6.71
CA SER A 172 7.62 26.45 -5.98
C SER A 172 7.71 26.08 -4.50
N ALA A 173 8.84 25.50 -4.05
CA ALA A 173 9.06 25.10 -2.65
C ALA A 173 9.29 26.29 -1.69
N ASP A 174 9.63 27.47 -2.22
CA ASP A 174 9.86 28.70 -1.45
C ASP A 174 8.55 29.47 -1.09
N ARG A 175 7.37 28.88 -1.31
CA ARG A 175 6.08 29.53 -1.04
C ARG A 175 5.25 28.77 0.01
N GLU A 176 5.73 28.77 1.25
CA GLU A 176 4.92 28.71 2.49
C GLU A 176 5.45 29.75 3.48
#